data_AF-A0A932D7D2-F1
#
_entry.id   AF-A0A932D7D2-F1
#
_cell.length_a   1.000
_cell.length_b   1.000
_cell.length_c   1.000
_cell.angle_alpha   90.00
_cell.angle_beta   90.00
_cell.angle_gamma   90.00
#
_symmetry.space_group_name_H-M   'P 1'
#
loop_
_entity.id
_entity.type
_entity.pdbx_description
1 polymer ?
#
loop_
_entity_poly.entity_id
_entity_poly.type
_entity_poly.pdbx_seq_one_letter_code
_entity_poly.pdbx_strand_id
1 'polypeptide(L)' 'MAEQQPIIISPHARFEMLRRGIATAEIVAVVRRPEQVLPSRKGRAIYQSKSGPAGRLLLRVVV' A
#
# COMPACT_ATOMS: atom_id res chain seq x y z
N MET A 1 -8.51 -17.34 13.59
CA MET A 1 -7.35 -16.66 12.97
C MET A 1 -7.81 -16.19 11.60
N ALA A 2 -7.84 -14.89 11.32
CA ALA A 2 -8.32 -14.42 10.02
C ALA A 2 -7.34 -14.84 8.92
N GLU A 3 -7.84 -15.58 7.94
CA GLU A 3 -7.07 -16.02 6.79
C GLU A 3 -6.60 -14.79 5.99
N GLN A 4 -5.28 -14.66 5.83
CA GLN A 4 -4.70 -13.52 5.15
C GLN A 4 -4.88 -13.69 3.63
N GLN A 5 -5.81 -12.94 3.04
CA GLN A 5 -6.02 -12.96 1.58
C GLN A 5 -4.72 -12.64 0.81
N PRO A 6 -4.47 -13.31 -0.33
CA PRO A 6 -3.29 -13.05 -1.14
C PRO A 6 -3.31 -11.63 -1.74
N ILE A 7 -2.17 -10.94 -1.71
CA ILE A 7 -2.02 -9.59 -2.26
C ILE A 7 -1.63 -9.70 -3.74
N ILE A 8 -2.51 -9.25 -4.63
CA ILE A 8 -2.27 -9.21 -6.08
C ILE A 8 -1.86 -7.80 -6.48
N ILE A 9 -0.60 -7.64 -6.91
CA ILE A 9 -0.07 -6.36 -7.39
C ILE A 9 -0.17 -6.31 -8.92
N SER A 10 -0.98 -5.38 -9.43
CA SER A 10 -1.20 -5.18 -10.87
C SER A 10 0.09 -4.77 -11.61
N PRO A 11 0.19 -4.99 -12.92
CA PRO A 11 1.34 -4.54 -13.71
C PRO A 11 1.61 -3.04 -13.60
N HIS A 12 0.54 -2.22 -13.61
CA HIS A 12 0.65 -0.78 -13.42
C HIS A 12 1.23 -0.42 -12.04
N ALA A 13 0.76 -1.08 -10.98
CA ALA A 13 1.31 -0.85 -9.64
C ALA A 13 2.78 -1.28 -9.53
N ARG A 14 3.18 -2.40 -10.16
CA ARG A 14 4.60 -2.83 -10.21
C ARG A 14 5.50 -1.83 -10.91
N PHE A 15 5.05 -1.27 -12.04
CA PHE A 15 5.76 -0.19 -12.73
C PHE A 15 5.94 1.04 -11.84
N GLU A 16 4.85 1.47 -11.19
CA GLU A 16 4.82 2.64 -10.33
C GLU A 16 5.67 2.45 -9.04
N MET A 17 5.79 1.22 -8.54
CA MET A 17 6.71 0.84 -7.46
C MET A 17 8.18 0.97 -7.90
N LEU A 18 8.55 0.34 -9.03
CA LEU A 18 9.91 0.38 -9.55
C LEU A 18 10.38 1.82 -9.80
N ARG A 19 9.53 2.63 -10.43
CA ARG A 19 9.81 4.04 -10.74
C ARG A 19 10.05 4.88 -9.49
N ARG A 20 9.45 4.53 -8.35
CA ARG A 20 9.54 5.28 -7.08
C ARG A 20 10.47 4.62 -6.05
N GLY A 21 11.08 3.47 -6.37
CA GLY A 21 11.90 2.72 -5.43
C GLY A 21 11.12 2.15 -4.25
N ILE A 22 9.84 1.80 -4.42
CA ILE A 22 9.01 1.24 -3.35
C ILE A 22 9.18 -0.28 -3.33
N ALA A 23 9.61 -0.82 -2.19
CA ALA A 23 9.78 -2.25 -2.03
C ALA A 23 8.43 -2.96 -1.84
N THR A 24 8.34 -4.21 -2.30
CA THR A 24 7.15 -5.06 -2.07
C THR A 24 6.82 -5.18 -0.58
N ALA A 25 7.84 -5.26 0.28
CA ALA A 25 7.66 -5.32 1.73
C ALA A 25 6.93 -4.10 2.31
N GLU A 26 7.17 -2.90 1.76
CA GLU A 26 6.47 -1.68 2.20
C GLU A 26 4.98 -1.74 1.84
N ILE A 27 4.64 -2.19 0.62
CA ILE A 27 3.25 -2.39 0.21
C ILE A 27 2.55 -3.41 1.10
N VAL A 28 3.19 -4.55 1.36
CA VAL A 28 2.64 -5.60 2.23
C VAL A 28 2.41 -5.06 3.64
N ALA A 29 3.36 -4.29 4.19
CA ALA A 29 3.21 -3.66 5.49
C ALA A 29 2.01 -2.71 5.53
N VAL A 30 1.87 -1.82 4.54
CA VAL A 30 0.75 -0.87 4.45
C VAL A 30 -0.60 -1.58 4.29
N VAL A 31 -0.69 -2.63 3.49
CA VAL A 31 -1.94 -3.38 3.29
C VAL A 31 -2.34 -4.16 4.54
N ARG A 32 -1.37 -4.76 5.25
CA ARG A 32 -1.62 -5.60 6.42
C ARG A 32 -1.81 -4.81 7.71
N ARG A 33 -1.12 -3.68 7.86
CA ARG A 33 -1.11 -2.82 9.06
C ARG A 33 -1.10 -1.35 8.64
N PRO A 34 -2.15 -0.86 7.97
CA PRO A 34 -2.26 0.55 7.64
C PRO A 34 -2.32 1.40 8.91
N GLU A 35 -1.58 2.50 8.96
CA GLU A 35 -1.81 3.55 9.97
C GLU A 35 -3.19 4.21 9.79
N GLN A 36 -3.66 4.30 8.55
CA GLN A 36 -4.97 4.86 8.23
C GLN A 36 -5.61 4.17 7.03
N VAL A 37 -6.91 3.91 7.13
CA VAL A 37 -7.74 3.45 6.01
C VAL A 37 -8.76 4.54 5.69
N LEU A 38 -8.77 4.99 4.44
CA LEU A 38 -9.67 6.02 3.95
C LEU A 38 -10.58 5.47 2.85
N PRO A 39 -11.84 5.88 2.77
CA PRO A 39 -12.68 5.56 1.62
C PRO A 39 -12.15 6.23 0.35
N SER A 40 -12.25 5.54 -0.77
CA SER A 40 -11.97 6.06 -2.11
C SER A 40 -13.21 5.98 -2.99
N ARG A 41 -13.19 6.70 -4.11
CA ARG A 41 -14.27 6.63 -5.10
C ARG A 41 -14.36 5.23 -5.70
N LYS A 42 -15.59 4.81 -6.03
CA LYS A 42 -15.92 3.52 -6.68
C LYS A 42 -15.72 2.28 -5.78
N GLY A 43 -16.05 2.39 -4.49
CA GLY A 43 -16.01 1.24 -3.57
C GLY A 43 -14.61 0.74 -3.22
N ARG A 44 -13.59 1.57 -3.46
CA ARG A 44 -12.20 1.27 -3.14
C ARG A 44 -11.81 1.84 -1.79
N ALA A 45 -10.75 1.30 -1.19
CA ALA A 45 -10.17 1.81 0.04
C ALA A 45 -8.70 2.21 -0.19
N ILE A 46 -8.28 3.29 0.46
CA ILE A 46 -6.90 3.76 0.48
C ILE A 46 -6.30 3.39 1.82
N TYR A 47 -5.34 2.47 1.77
CA TYR A 47 -4.52 2.05 2.90
C TYR A 47 -3.27 2.91 2.87
N GLN A 48 -2.98 3.64 3.94
CA GLN A 48 -1.81 4.52 3.95
C GLN A 48 -1.04 4.44 5.25
N SER A 49 0.27 4.62 5.14
CA SER A 49 1.19 4.71 6.28
C SER A 49 2.38 5.58 5.92
N LYS A 50 3.03 6.16 6.92
CA LYS A 50 4.32 6.81 6.75
C LYS A 50 5.35 5.84 6.15
N SER A 51 6.20 6.35 5.28
CA SER A 51 7.27 5.58 4.63
C SER A 51 8.55 6.41 4.46
N GLY A 52 9.63 5.73 4.09
CA GLY A 52 10.95 6.34 3.87
C GLY A 52 11.63 6.83 5.16
N PRO A 53 12.76 7.53 5.02
CA PRO A 53 13.57 7.99 6.15
C PRO A 53 12.77 8.86 7.12
N ALA A 54 12.79 8.48 8.40
CA ALA A 54 12.06 9.14 9.49
C ALA A 54 10.55 9.33 9.24
N GLY A 55 9.93 8.51 8.38
CA GLY A 55 8.49 8.59 8.10
C GLY A 55 8.06 9.89 7.40
N ARG A 56 8.96 10.50 6.62
CA ARG A 56 8.71 11.78 5.93
C ARG A 56 7.84 11.65 4.69
N LEU A 57 7.69 10.45 4.14
CA LEU A 57 6.83 10.19 2.99
C LEU A 57 5.53 9.53 3.44
N LEU A 58 4.51 9.61 2.59
CA LEU A 58 3.25 8.91 2.79
C LEU A 58 3.05 7.92 1.65
N LEU A 59 3.07 6.63 1.95
CA LEU A 59 2.76 5.58 0.99
C LEU A 59 1.26 5.28 1.05
N ARG A 60 0.59 5.35 -0.10
CA ARG A 60 -0.84 5.12 -0.26
C ARG A 60 -1.06 3.96 -1.23
N VAL A 61 -1.70 2.90 -0.76
CA VAL A 61 -2.09 1.73 -1.54
C VAL A 61 -3.60 1.77 -1.74
N VAL A 62 -4.04 1.82 -2.99
CA VAL A 62 -5.46 1.83 -3.34
C VAL A 62 -5.88 0.41 -3.69
N VAL A 63 -6.81 -0.14 -2.92
CA VAL A 63 -7.41 -1.47 -3.12
C VAL A 63 -8.82 -1.30 -3.65
#